data_AF-A0A8W8LNF7-F1
#
_entry.id   AF-A0A8W8LNF7-F1
#
_cell.length_a   1.000
_cell.length_b   1.000
_cell.length_c   1.000
_cell.angle_alpha   90.00
_cell.angle_beta   90.00
_cell.angle_gamma   90.00
#
_symmetry.space_group_name_H-M   'P 1'
#
loop_
_entity.id
_entity.type
_entity.pdbx_description
1 polymer ?
#
loop_
_entity_poly.entity_id
_entity_poly.type
_entity_poly.pdbx_seq_one_letter_code
_entity_poly.pdbx_strand_id
1 'polypeptide(L)'
;MPLCVRSYELSQKVCQFIRFLPFRYIKQTERGCFSIQSNMEETSKPKPTGPVVFDGMVVPPFPPLLQDAGKRFEEIKNMECRKDDVIVVTYPKSGTHWAWEIVTMLLKQRAEYSKEPMECFFLEAMPDFNFVHNVPSPRIFNTHIPIRWFPNQHIENGAKIVHVLRNPKDIAVSMYHHFKNVGILGDVENFQIFLEKMFMNPKAQVMDGWFKFEKDFEKAKKNDKRGAIITVHYESLKKNPVQETKRLAEYLNVELSKEEITEISDKCSFKKLKLASQTVKDNSLVANVELFKKTEPFVHRKGEIGDWKNHFTVAMNENFDAIFKEEMKNSNIQVQFE
;
A
#
# COMPACT_ATOMS: atom_id res chain seq x y z
N MET A 1 14.36 40.73 -0.06
CA MET A 1 13.28 39.84 0.41
C MET A 1 11.94 40.46 0.04
N PRO A 2 10.91 39.70 -0.38
CA PRO A 2 10.92 38.31 -0.83
C PRO A 2 10.28 38.11 -2.22
N LEU A 3 10.90 37.20 -2.99
CA LEU A 3 10.32 36.51 -4.14
C LEU A 3 9.41 35.40 -3.62
N CYS A 4 8.10 35.64 -3.54
CA CYS A 4 7.09 34.61 -3.24
C CYS A 4 5.84 34.88 -4.06
N VAL A 5 5.93 34.69 -5.39
CA VAL A 5 4.76 34.81 -6.29
C VAL A 5 4.65 33.64 -7.28
N ARG A 6 5.69 32.80 -7.44
CA ARG A 6 5.68 31.72 -8.45
C ARG A 6 4.96 30.42 -8.05
N SER A 7 4.55 30.24 -6.80
CA SER A 7 3.81 29.03 -6.36
C SER A 7 2.28 29.15 -6.52
N TYR A 8 1.74 30.36 -6.70
CA TYR A 8 0.30 30.58 -6.83
C TYR A 8 -0.22 30.42 -8.27
N GLU A 9 0.63 30.64 -9.29
CA GLU A 9 0.26 30.43 -10.69
C GLU A 9 0.21 28.95 -11.11
N LEU A 10 0.90 28.04 -10.40
CA LEU A 10 0.83 26.61 -10.68
C LEU A 10 -0.49 25.98 -10.19
N SER A 11 -1.06 26.44 -9.08
CA SER A 11 -2.37 25.92 -8.62
C SER A 11 -3.52 26.42 -9.50
N GLN A 12 -3.39 27.63 -10.07
CA GLN A 12 -4.36 28.21 -11.00
C GLN A 12 -4.37 27.51 -12.37
N LYS A 13 -3.22 27.04 -12.87
CA LYS A 13 -3.15 26.32 -14.16
C LYS A 13 -3.71 24.90 -14.09
N VAL A 14 -3.61 24.22 -12.94
CA VAL A 14 -4.31 22.94 -12.70
C VAL A 14 -5.82 23.16 -12.55
N CYS A 15 -6.26 24.28 -11.97
CA CYS A 15 -7.67 24.63 -11.84
C CYS A 15 -8.34 25.16 -13.13
N GLN A 16 -7.60 25.80 -14.05
CA GLN A 16 -8.17 26.34 -15.28
C GLN A 16 -8.41 25.29 -16.37
N PHE A 17 -7.72 24.15 -16.36
CA PHE A 17 -7.84 23.15 -17.43
C PHE A 17 -9.02 22.19 -17.25
N ILE A 18 -9.64 22.15 -16.06
CA ILE A 18 -10.85 21.35 -15.80
C ILE A 18 -12.08 21.91 -16.56
N ARG A 19 -11.98 23.12 -17.13
CA ARG A 19 -13.05 23.73 -17.95
C ARG A 19 -13.18 23.19 -19.38
N PHE A 20 -12.24 22.37 -19.88
CA PHE A 20 -12.26 21.90 -21.27
C PHE A 20 -12.32 20.37 -21.45
N LEU A 21 -12.53 19.62 -20.37
CA LEU A 21 -12.90 18.20 -20.51
C LEU A 21 -14.36 18.12 -20.99
N PRO A 22 -14.69 17.25 -21.96
CA PRO A 22 -16.08 17.08 -22.40
C PRO A 22 -16.96 16.74 -21.19
N PHE A 23 -17.92 17.64 -20.95
CA PHE A 23 -18.89 17.64 -19.86
C PHE A 23 -19.57 16.27 -19.73
N ARG A 24 -19.17 15.45 -18.74
CA ARG A 24 -20.03 14.37 -18.21
C ARG A 24 -19.71 13.82 -16.82
N TYR A 25 -18.58 14.17 -16.19
CA TYR A 25 -18.15 13.46 -14.95
C TYR A 25 -17.75 14.33 -13.75
N ILE A 26 -17.95 15.65 -13.76
CA ILE A 26 -17.61 16.52 -12.62
C ILE A 26 -18.75 17.51 -12.38
N LYS A 27 -19.43 17.41 -11.23
CA LYS A 27 -20.30 18.49 -10.71
C LYS A 27 -19.54 19.26 -9.64
N GLN A 28 -19.32 20.55 -9.90
CA GLN A 28 -18.76 21.47 -8.93
C GLN A 28 -19.81 21.72 -7.83
N THR A 29 -19.48 21.42 -6.57
CA THR A 29 -20.30 21.89 -5.43
C THR A 29 -19.83 23.28 -5.01
N GLU A 30 -20.73 24.05 -4.39
CA GLU A 30 -20.58 25.49 -4.08
C GLU A 30 -19.36 25.87 -3.22
N ARG A 31 -18.54 24.91 -2.79
CA ARG A 31 -17.32 25.11 -1.98
C ARG A 31 -16.01 24.81 -2.72
N GLY A 32 -16.02 24.59 -4.03
CA GLY A 32 -14.78 24.40 -4.82
C GLY A 32 -14.05 23.08 -4.58
N CYS A 33 -14.71 22.07 -4.01
CA CYS A 33 -14.17 20.72 -3.82
C CYS A 33 -14.62 19.81 -4.97
N PHE A 34 -13.69 19.03 -5.54
CA PHE A 34 -13.97 18.06 -6.59
C PHE A 34 -14.47 16.76 -5.96
N SER A 35 -15.76 16.45 -6.10
CA SER A 35 -16.27 15.12 -5.79
C SER A 35 -16.17 14.24 -7.03
N ILE A 36 -15.57 13.04 -6.90
CA ILE A 36 -15.79 11.97 -7.88
C ILE A 36 -17.25 11.52 -7.70
N GLN A 37 -18.14 12.06 -8.53
CA GLN A 37 -19.43 11.41 -8.72
C GLN A 37 -19.16 10.20 -9.61
N SER A 38 -19.21 9.02 -9.01
CA SER A 38 -19.41 7.81 -9.79
C SER A 38 -20.80 7.91 -10.43
N ASN A 39 -20.89 8.50 -11.61
CA ASN A 39 -21.89 8.05 -12.58
C ASN A 39 -21.44 6.65 -13.05
N MET A 40 -21.44 5.70 -12.12
CA MET A 40 -21.66 4.33 -12.49
C MET A 40 -23.09 4.34 -12.97
N GLU A 41 -23.29 4.35 -14.30
CA GLU A 41 -24.42 3.61 -14.83
C GLU A 41 -24.38 2.28 -14.08
N GLU A 42 -25.43 2.03 -13.32
CA GLU A 42 -25.66 0.82 -12.56
C GLU A 42 -25.81 -0.29 -13.60
N THR A 43 -24.67 -0.71 -14.18
CA THR A 43 -24.63 -1.89 -15.04
C THR A 43 -25.06 -3.00 -14.11
N SER A 44 -26.23 -3.56 -14.42
CA SER A 44 -27.00 -4.55 -13.69
C SER A 44 -26.30 -5.92 -13.59
N LYS A 45 -24.96 -5.94 -13.55
CA LYS A 45 -24.20 -7.13 -13.28
C LYS A 45 -24.40 -7.48 -11.80
N PRO A 46 -24.89 -8.69 -11.47
CA PRO A 46 -25.06 -9.09 -10.09
C PRO A 46 -23.72 -8.98 -9.36
N LYS A 47 -23.72 -8.37 -8.16
CA LYS A 47 -22.55 -8.39 -7.28
C LYS A 47 -22.11 -9.84 -7.11
N PRO A 48 -20.83 -10.19 -7.32
CA PRO A 48 -20.37 -11.56 -7.18
C PRO A 48 -20.71 -12.06 -5.78
N THR A 49 -21.32 -13.24 -5.71
CA THR A 49 -21.74 -13.90 -4.47
C THR A 49 -20.60 -14.63 -3.76
N GLY A 50 -19.38 -14.58 -4.32
CA GLY A 50 -18.17 -15.21 -3.81
C GLY A 50 -16.92 -14.33 -3.97
N PRO A 51 -15.75 -14.80 -3.51
CA PRO A 51 -14.51 -14.04 -3.61
C PRO A 51 -14.14 -13.76 -5.07
N VAL A 52 -13.60 -12.57 -5.33
CA VAL A 52 -13.04 -12.23 -6.63
C VAL A 52 -11.70 -12.95 -6.75
N VAL A 53 -11.54 -13.78 -7.78
CA VAL A 53 -10.32 -14.59 -8.00
C VAL A 53 -9.68 -14.21 -9.32
N PHE A 54 -8.37 -13.99 -9.31
CA PHE A 54 -7.55 -13.76 -10.49
C PHE A 54 -6.21 -14.47 -10.36
N ASP A 55 -5.75 -15.17 -11.40
CA ASP A 55 -4.48 -15.93 -11.38
C ASP A 55 -4.35 -16.88 -10.17
N GLY A 56 -5.47 -17.49 -9.75
CA GLY A 56 -5.57 -18.35 -8.56
C GLY A 56 -5.55 -17.62 -7.21
N MET A 57 -5.45 -16.30 -7.20
CA MET A 57 -5.38 -15.47 -6.00
C MET A 57 -6.75 -14.90 -5.63
N VAL A 58 -7.09 -14.86 -4.35
CA VAL A 58 -8.20 -14.01 -3.89
C VAL A 58 -7.73 -12.56 -3.90
N VAL A 59 -8.43 -11.70 -4.64
CA VAL A 59 -8.15 -10.26 -4.68
C VAL A 59 -9.18 -9.47 -3.86
N PRO A 60 -8.81 -8.31 -3.32
CA PRO A 60 -9.73 -7.48 -2.55
C PRO A 60 -11.00 -7.10 -3.34
N PRO A 61 -12.19 -7.13 -2.71
CA PRO A 61 -13.46 -6.92 -3.40
C PRO A 61 -13.83 -5.43 -3.52
N PHE A 62 -12.93 -4.60 -4.06
CA PHE A 62 -13.19 -3.18 -4.32
C PHE A 62 -13.05 -2.85 -5.82
N PRO A 63 -13.78 -1.85 -6.36
CA PRO A 63 -13.51 -1.34 -7.71
C PRO A 63 -12.08 -0.76 -7.80
N PRO A 64 -11.35 -0.95 -8.92
CA PRO A 64 -11.77 -1.60 -10.17
C PRO A 64 -11.68 -3.14 -10.17
N LEU A 65 -11.02 -3.77 -9.19
CA LEU A 65 -10.85 -5.24 -9.14
C LEU A 65 -12.18 -6.00 -9.14
N LEU A 66 -13.20 -5.47 -8.44
CA LEU A 66 -14.53 -6.07 -8.39
C LEU A 66 -15.23 -6.11 -9.75
N GLN A 67 -14.88 -5.19 -10.66
CA GLN A 67 -15.49 -5.11 -11.99
C GLN A 67 -14.84 -6.08 -12.96
N ASP A 68 -13.51 -6.06 -13.03
CA ASP A 68 -12.72 -6.96 -13.86
C ASP A 68 -11.26 -6.95 -13.36
N ALA A 69 -10.92 -7.88 -12.48
CA ALA A 69 -9.57 -8.02 -11.97
C ALA A 69 -8.57 -8.34 -13.10
N GLY A 70 -8.95 -9.16 -14.09
CA GLY A 70 -8.04 -9.50 -15.19
C GLY A 70 -7.68 -8.29 -16.03
N LYS A 71 -8.68 -7.51 -16.44
CA LYS A 71 -8.47 -6.24 -17.13
C LYS A 71 -7.60 -5.30 -16.30
N ARG A 72 -7.86 -5.18 -14.99
CA ARG A 72 -7.07 -4.27 -14.14
C ARG A 72 -5.60 -4.67 -14.07
N PHE A 73 -5.31 -5.95 -13.92
CA PHE A 73 -3.95 -6.45 -13.86
C PHE A 73 -3.21 -6.27 -15.20
N GLU A 74 -3.89 -6.42 -16.33
CA GLU A 74 -3.33 -6.08 -17.64
C GLU A 74 -3.10 -4.57 -17.82
N GLU A 75 -4.00 -3.72 -17.35
CA GLU A 75 -3.79 -2.26 -17.34
C GLU A 75 -2.56 -1.88 -16.50
N ILE A 76 -2.36 -2.52 -15.33
CA ILE A 76 -1.17 -2.31 -14.50
C ILE A 76 0.09 -2.70 -15.27
N LYS A 77 0.10 -3.88 -15.91
CA LYS A 77 1.26 -4.37 -16.68
C LYS A 77 1.65 -3.42 -17.81
N ASN A 78 0.66 -2.78 -18.44
CA ASN A 78 0.86 -1.88 -19.56
C ASN A 78 0.94 -0.39 -19.15
N MET A 79 0.94 -0.09 -17.85
CA MET A 79 1.04 1.29 -17.36
C MET A 79 2.38 1.92 -17.78
N GLU A 80 2.31 3.14 -18.29
CA GLU A 80 3.52 3.92 -18.61
C GLU A 80 4.26 4.35 -17.32
N CYS A 81 5.52 3.96 -17.22
CA CYS A 81 6.42 4.24 -16.11
C CYS A 81 7.61 5.09 -16.54
N ARG A 82 7.97 6.04 -15.67
CA ARG A 82 9.18 6.87 -15.78
C ARG A 82 10.33 6.16 -15.09
N LYS A 83 11.56 6.50 -15.45
CA LYS A 83 12.77 5.87 -14.89
C LYS A 83 12.96 6.18 -13.39
N ASP A 84 12.41 7.30 -12.93
CA ASP A 84 12.50 7.78 -11.56
C ASP A 84 11.22 7.50 -10.74
N ASP A 85 10.29 6.72 -11.28
CA ASP A 85 9.16 6.23 -10.49
C ASP A 85 9.65 5.28 -9.38
N VAL A 86 8.94 5.29 -8.26
CA VAL A 86 9.19 4.40 -7.12
C VAL A 86 7.92 3.63 -6.78
N ILE A 87 8.02 2.30 -6.70
CA ILE A 87 6.94 1.46 -6.21
C ILE A 87 7.25 1.03 -4.77
N VAL A 88 6.36 1.38 -3.84
CA VAL A 88 6.34 0.83 -2.49
C VAL A 88 5.41 -0.37 -2.49
N VAL A 89 5.94 -1.55 -2.17
CA VAL A 89 5.17 -2.80 -2.19
C VAL A 89 5.26 -3.51 -0.87
N THR A 90 4.11 -3.98 -0.41
CA THR A 90 4.02 -4.73 0.84
C THR A 90 3.01 -5.85 0.66
N TYR A 91 3.18 -6.99 1.32
CA TYR A 91 2.01 -7.83 1.60
C TYR A 91 1.01 -7.01 2.44
N PRO A 92 -0.32 -7.20 2.30
CA PRO A 92 -1.28 -6.45 3.10
C PRO A 92 -0.96 -6.52 4.59
N LYS A 93 -1.03 -5.37 5.26
CA LYS A 93 -0.78 -5.19 6.71
C LYS A 93 0.68 -5.27 7.17
N SER A 94 1.64 -5.26 6.24
CA SER A 94 3.09 -5.21 6.55
C SER A 94 3.64 -3.80 6.88
N GLY A 95 2.81 -2.75 6.85
CA GLY A 95 3.22 -1.39 7.24
C GLY A 95 3.24 -0.36 6.12
N THR A 96 2.39 -0.51 5.10
CA THR A 96 2.33 0.34 3.90
C THR A 96 2.25 1.83 4.21
N HIS A 97 1.36 2.24 5.12
CA HIS A 97 1.21 3.65 5.51
C HIS A 97 2.52 4.25 6.03
N TRP A 98 3.29 3.46 6.75
CA TRP A 98 4.53 3.92 7.34
C TRP A 98 5.65 4.04 6.30
N ALA A 99 5.82 3.01 5.47
CA ALA A 99 6.80 3.03 4.39
C ALA A 99 6.46 4.13 3.35
N TRP A 100 5.18 4.30 3.02
CA TRP A 100 4.71 5.36 2.14
C TRP A 100 5.08 6.75 2.64
N GLU A 101 4.80 7.07 3.90
CA GLU A 101 5.09 8.41 4.43
C GLU A 101 6.60 8.66 4.49
N ILE A 102 7.41 7.67 4.88
CA ILE A 102 8.87 7.79 4.86
C ILE A 102 9.37 8.06 3.44
N VAL A 103 9.02 7.21 2.48
CA VAL A 103 9.47 7.32 1.09
C VAL A 103 8.99 8.64 0.46
N THR A 104 7.76 9.07 0.77
CA THR A 104 7.20 10.34 0.32
C THR A 104 7.96 11.54 0.86
N MET A 105 8.25 11.56 2.17
CA MET A 105 9.00 12.65 2.79
C MET A 105 10.45 12.70 2.29
N LEU A 106 11.09 11.54 2.09
CA LEU A 106 12.43 11.45 1.51
C LEU A 106 12.47 12.01 0.09
N LEU A 107 11.61 11.54 -0.81
CA LEU A 107 11.60 12.00 -2.21
C LEU A 107 11.21 13.48 -2.35
N LYS A 108 10.36 13.98 -1.45
CA LYS A 108 10.03 15.41 -1.39
C LYS A 108 11.09 16.25 -0.65
N GLN A 109 12.07 15.61 -0.01
CA GLN A 109 13.10 16.24 0.84
C GLN A 109 12.50 17.20 1.87
N ARG A 110 11.36 16.81 2.46
CA ARG A 110 10.67 17.59 3.49
C ARG A 110 9.90 16.65 4.42
N ALA A 111 10.01 16.90 5.72
CA ALA A 111 9.22 16.21 6.72
C ALA A 111 7.78 16.77 6.72
N GLU A 112 7.00 16.56 5.67
CA GLU A 112 5.62 17.07 5.56
C GLU A 112 4.68 16.00 5.01
N TYR A 113 3.55 15.78 5.69
CA TYR A 113 2.53 14.82 5.26
C TYR A 113 1.84 15.30 3.98
N SER A 114 1.59 14.39 3.04
CA SER A 114 0.69 14.69 1.91
C SER A 114 -0.75 14.82 2.40
N LYS A 115 -1.53 15.71 1.79
CA LYS A 115 -2.98 15.78 2.04
C LYS A 115 -3.72 14.67 1.31
N GLU A 116 -3.20 14.29 0.15
CA GLU A 116 -3.77 13.24 -0.69
C GLU A 116 -3.69 11.89 0.04
N PRO A 117 -4.78 11.12 0.03
CA PRO A 117 -4.81 9.78 0.61
C PRO A 117 -3.93 8.84 -0.22
N MET A 118 -3.18 7.98 0.46
CA MET A 118 -2.28 7.02 -0.16
C MET A 118 -3.03 6.03 -1.06
N GLU A 119 -4.29 5.75 -0.71
CA GLU A 119 -5.24 4.88 -1.39
C GLU A 119 -5.42 5.27 -2.87
N CYS A 120 -5.34 6.57 -3.21
CA CYS A 120 -5.41 7.05 -4.59
C CYS A 120 -4.19 6.64 -5.44
N PHE A 121 -3.10 6.20 -4.81
CA PHE A 121 -1.85 5.81 -5.46
C PHE A 121 -1.62 4.29 -5.47
N PHE A 122 -2.61 3.48 -5.06
CA PHE A 122 -2.53 2.03 -5.19
C PHE A 122 -2.76 1.61 -6.64
N LEU A 123 -1.81 0.87 -7.22
CA LEU A 123 -1.93 0.38 -8.60
C LEU A 123 -3.20 -0.44 -8.82
N GLU A 124 -3.66 -1.21 -7.84
CA GLU A 124 -4.85 -2.03 -7.94
C GLU A 124 -6.17 -1.29 -7.63
N ALA A 125 -6.11 -0.12 -6.98
CA ALA A 125 -7.30 0.62 -6.51
C ALA A 125 -7.51 1.97 -7.21
N MET A 126 -6.48 2.49 -7.89
CA MET A 126 -6.55 3.76 -8.59
C MET A 126 -7.66 3.74 -9.66
N PRO A 127 -8.59 4.72 -9.65
CA PRO A 127 -9.72 4.71 -10.59
C PRO A 127 -9.31 4.86 -12.05
N ASP A 128 -8.30 5.68 -12.32
CA ASP A 128 -7.81 5.98 -13.66
C ASP A 128 -6.30 6.27 -13.63
N PHE A 129 -5.52 5.57 -14.46
CA PHE A 129 -4.09 5.82 -14.61
C PHE A 129 -3.79 7.15 -15.29
N ASN A 130 -4.74 7.76 -16.02
CA ASN A 130 -4.49 9.06 -16.64
C ASN A 130 -4.14 10.15 -15.63
N PHE A 131 -4.62 10.00 -14.40
CA PHE A 131 -4.25 10.88 -13.28
C PHE A 131 -2.73 10.95 -13.07
N VAL A 132 -2.02 9.82 -13.25
CA VAL A 132 -0.59 9.74 -12.94
C VAL A 132 0.30 10.41 -13.99
N HIS A 133 -0.21 10.69 -15.18
CA HIS A 133 0.55 11.42 -16.21
C HIS A 133 0.78 12.88 -15.78
N ASN A 134 -0.15 13.47 -15.02
CA ASN A 134 -0.07 14.86 -14.55
C ASN A 134 0.68 15.01 -13.22
N VAL A 135 1.03 13.90 -12.56
CA VAL A 135 1.83 13.94 -11.32
C VAL A 135 3.30 14.23 -11.70
N PRO A 136 3.93 15.27 -11.11
CA PRO A 136 5.34 15.55 -11.32
C PRO A 136 6.23 14.39 -10.90
N SER A 137 7.37 14.27 -11.56
CA SER A 137 8.42 13.33 -11.18
C SER A 137 9.17 13.79 -9.91
N PRO A 138 9.67 12.88 -9.07
CA PRO A 138 9.45 11.43 -9.11
C PRO A 138 8.05 11.04 -8.61
N ARG A 139 7.40 10.08 -9.28
CA ARG A 139 6.09 9.56 -8.84
C ARG A 139 6.26 8.39 -7.89
N ILE A 140 5.34 8.26 -6.94
CA ILE A 140 5.34 7.18 -5.96
C ILE A 140 4.01 6.44 -6.07
N PHE A 141 4.10 5.11 -6.18
CA PHE A 141 2.95 4.23 -6.22
C PHE A 141 3.01 3.22 -5.07
N ASN A 142 1.86 2.79 -4.57
CA ASN A 142 1.76 1.66 -3.65
C ASN A 142 1.17 0.46 -4.37
N THR A 143 1.46 -0.73 -3.88
CA THR A 143 0.70 -1.91 -4.29
C THR A 143 0.82 -3.07 -3.30
N HIS A 144 -0.20 -3.93 -3.31
CA HIS A 144 -0.19 -5.25 -2.71
C HIS A 144 -0.15 -6.38 -3.74
N ILE A 145 -0.01 -6.07 -5.04
CA ILE A 145 0.05 -7.11 -6.08
C ILE A 145 1.42 -7.81 -6.07
N PRO A 146 1.49 -9.10 -6.43
CA PRO A 146 2.77 -9.79 -6.60
C PRO A 146 3.59 -9.18 -7.75
N ILE A 147 4.92 -9.22 -7.62
CA ILE A 147 5.85 -8.57 -8.56
C ILE A 147 5.71 -9.01 -10.02
N ARG A 148 5.22 -10.23 -10.29
CA ARG A 148 4.98 -10.72 -11.66
C ARG A 148 3.88 -9.97 -12.42
N TRP A 149 3.11 -9.15 -11.71
CA TRP A 149 2.05 -8.30 -12.24
C TRP A 149 2.39 -6.81 -12.22
N PHE A 150 3.64 -6.45 -11.91
CA PHE A 150 4.08 -5.05 -11.97
C PHE A 150 4.11 -4.52 -13.41
N PRO A 151 4.09 -3.18 -13.59
CA PRO A 151 4.26 -2.58 -14.91
C PRO A 151 5.55 -3.06 -15.57
N ASN A 152 5.45 -3.58 -16.80
CA ASN A 152 6.60 -4.11 -17.54
C ASN A 152 7.68 -3.04 -17.71
N GLN A 153 7.27 -1.81 -18.04
CA GLN A 153 8.19 -0.69 -18.22
C GLN A 153 8.94 -0.32 -16.93
N HIS A 154 8.31 -0.47 -15.75
CA HIS A 154 8.99 -0.25 -14.46
C HIS A 154 10.13 -1.26 -14.25
N ILE A 155 9.82 -2.54 -14.50
CA ILE A 155 10.80 -3.63 -14.41
C ILE A 155 11.91 -3.45 -15.44
N GLU A 156 11.59 -3.13 -16.69
CA GLU A 156 12.55 -2.91 -17.78
C GLU A 156 13.46 -1.72 -17.50
N ASN A 157 12.92 -0.62 -16.95
CA ASN A 157 13.70 0.56 -16.56
C ASN A 157 14.67 0.27 -15.42
N GLY A 158 14.40 -0.74 -14.59
CA GLY A 158 15.15 -0.94 -13.33
C GLY A 158 14.85 0.14 -12.32
N ALA A 159 13.63 0.68 -12.38
CA ALA A 159 13.15 1.68 -11.46
C ALA A 159 12.99 1.09 -10.05
N LYS A 160 13.05 1.96 -9.04
CA LYS A 160 13.21 1.54 -7.65
C LYS A 160 11.95 0.88 -7.11
N ILE A 161 12.15 -0.18 -6.31
CA ILE A 161 11.12 -0.96 -5.64
C ILE A 161 11.49 -1.07 -4.17
N VAL A 162 10.67 -0.46 -3.30
CA VAL A 162 10.77 -0.56 -1.86
C VAL A 162 9.83 -1.67 -1.38
N HIS A 163 10.39 -2.85 -1.14
CA HIS A 163 9.65 -3.99 -0.62
C HIS A 163 9.69 -4.03 0.91
N VAL A 164 8.53 -4.15 1.57
CA VAL A 164 8.41 -4.25 3.03
C VAL A 164 8.02 -5.65 3.45
N LEU A 165 8.94 -6.31 4.16
CA LEU A 165 8.76 -7.61 4.79
C LEU A 165 8.37 -7.42 6.26
N ARG A 166 7.39 -8.18 6.73
CA ARG A 166 6.98 -8.22 8.14
C ARG A 166 6.68 -9.66 8.55
N ASN A 167 6.86 -9.99 9.83
CA ASN A 167 6.54 -11.32 10.32
C ASN A 167 5.06 -11.70 10.09
N PRO A 168 4.77 -12.91 9.60
CA PRO A 168 3.43 -13.28 9.18
C PRO A 168 2.45 -13.47 10.34
N LYS A 169 2.94 -13.72 11.55
CA LYS A 169 2.09 -13.87 12.74
C LYS A 169 1.46 -12.53 13.14
N ASP A 170 2.24 -11.45 13.19
CA ASP A 170 1.70 -10.10 13.43
C ASP A 170 0.84 -9.61 12.26
N ILE A 171 1.19 -9.98 11.02
CA ILE A 171 0.35 -9.72 9.85
C ILE A 171 -1.02 -10.38 10.04
N ALA A 172 -1.09 -11.65 10.41
CA ALA A 172 -2.34 -12.38 10.61
C ALA A 172 -3.23 -11.66 11.65
N VAL A 173 -2.67 -11.25 12.78
CA VAL A 173 -3.41 -10.48 13.80
C VAL A 173 -3.90 -9.14 13.24
N SER A 174 -3.02 -8.39 12.58
CA SER A 174 -3.36 -7.09 11.99
C SER A 174 -4.45 -7.21 10.93
N MET A 175 -4.40 -8.27 10.13
CA MET A 175 -5.37 -8.57 9.08
C MET A 175 -6.72 -8.97 9.66
N TYR A 176 -6.75 -9.86 10.67
CA TYR A 176 -7.99 -10.24 11.37
C TYR A 176 -8.77 -9.03 11.87
N HIS A 177 -8.10 -8.15 12.64
CA HIS A 177 -8.73 -6.94 13.16
C HIS A 177 -9.17 -6.00 12.03
N HIS A 178 -8.33 -5.82 11.00
CA HIS A 178 -8.70 -4.99 9.87
C HIS A 178 -9.93 -5.52 9.13
N PHE A 179 -9.98 -6.82 8.84
CA PHE A 179 -11.07 -7.47 8.14
C PHE A 179 -12.37 -7.41 8.95
N LYS A 180 -12.27 -7.57 10.27
CA LYS A 180 -13.40 -7.42 11.19
C LYS A 180 -14.01 -6.01 11.10
N ASN A 181 -13.16 -4.99 11.09
CA ASN A 181 -13.60 -3.59 11.10
C ASN A 181 -14.19 -3.15 9.77
N VAL A 182 -13.63 -3.60 8.65
CA VAL A 182 -14.16 -3.26 7.32
C VAL A 182 -15.32 -4.18 6.89
N GLY A 183 -15.71 -5.14 7.75
CA GLY A 183 -16.90 -5.97 7.55
C GLY A 183 -16.74 -7.08 6.51
N ILE A 184 -15.52 -7.52 6.22
CA ILE A 184 -15.24 -8.55 5.20
C ILE A 184 -15.01 -9.94 5.80
N LEU A 185 -15.08 -10.10 7.12
CA LEU A 185 -14.96 -11.41 7.77
C LEU A 185 -16.16 -12.32 7.53
N GLY A 186 -17.32 -11.80 7.11
CA GLY A 186 -18.53 -12.61 6.97
C GLY A 186 -18.84 -13.37 8.27
N ASP A 187 -18.96 -14.69 8.16
CA ASP A 187 -19.26 -15.60 9.27
C ASP A 187 -18.03 -16.03 10.09
N VAL A 188 -16.86 -15.39 9.90
CA VAL A 188 -15.67 -15.71 10.68
C VAL A 188 -15.78 -15.14 12.09
N GLU A 189 -16.07 -16.02 13.05
CA GLU A 189 -16.43 -15.65 14.43
C GLU A 189 -15.23 -15.21 15.29
N ASN A 190 -14.06 -15.83 15.06
CA ASN A 190 -12.89 -15.65 15.92
C ASN A 190 -11.55 -15.74 15.16
N PHE A 191 -10.47 -15.40 15.87
CA PHE A 191 -9.12 -15.36 15.28
C PHE A 191 -8.62 -16.73 14.80
N GLN A 192 -8.98 -17.82 15.50
CA GLN A 192 -8.57 -19.17 15.09
C GLN A 192 -9.18 -19.56 13.74
N ILE A 193 -10.49 -19.36 13.59
CA ILE A 193 -11.19 -19.64 12.33
C ILE A 193 -10.63 -18.76 11.20
N PHE A 194 -10.34 -17.48 11.48
CA PHE A 194 -9.67 -16.60 10.50
C PHE A 194 -8.30 -17.14 10.07
N LEU A 195 -7.46 -17.52 11.04
CA LEU A 195 -6.11 -18.01 10.79
C LEU A 195 -6.16 -19.26 9.89
N GLU A 196 -7.01 -20.23 10.25
CA GLU A 196 -7.13 -21.50 9.54
C GLU A 196 -7.81 -21.36 8.17
N LYS A 197 -8.95 -20.67 8.08
CA LYS A 197 -9.80 -20.66 6.88
C LYS A 197 -9.45 -19.59 5.87
N MET A 198 -8.79 -18.50 6.27
CA MET A 198 -8.46 -17.37 5.38
C MET A 198 -6.95 -17.15 5.24
N PHE A 199 -6.21 -17.07 6.35
CA PHE A 199 -4.79 -16.70 6.29
C PHE A 199 -3.89 -17.87 5.86
N MET A 200 -4.15 -19.08 6.35
CA MET A 200 -3.36 -20.27 6.07
C MET A 200 -3.94 -21.17 4.98
N ASN A 201 -5.20 -20.94 4.58
CA ASN A 201 -5.87 -21.74 3.56
C ASN A 201 -5.44 -21.29 2.15
N PRO A 202 -4.76 -22.15 1.36
CA PRO A 202 -4.28 -21.79 0.02
C PRO A 202 -5.37 -21.35 -0.95
N LYS A 203 -6.64 -21.71 -0.71
CA LYS A 203 -7.78 -21.35 -1.56
C LYS A 203 -8.45 -20.03 -1.18
N ALA A 204 -8.08 -19.43 -0.05
CA ALA A 204 -8.72 -18.24 0.49
C ALA A 204 -7.73 -17.09 0.77
N GLN A 205 -6.44 -17.35 0.60
CA GLN A 205 -5.37 -16.39 0.82
C GLN A 205 -5.50 -15.17 -0.11
N VAL A 206 -5.42 -14.00 0.50
CA VAL A 206 -5.45 -12.72 -0.21
C VAL A 206 -4.09 -12.46 -0.85
N MET A 207 -4.08 -11.97 -2.09
CA MET A 207 -2.87 -11.62 -2.84
C MET A 207 -1.80 -12.73 -2.78
N ASP A 208 -2.19 -13.95 -3.16
CA ASP A 208 -1.33 -15.16 -3.18
C ASP A 208 -0.90 -15.74 -1.84
N GLY A 209 -1.27 -15.10 -0.74
CA GLY A 209 -0.81 -15.49 0.58
C GLY A 209 0.65 -15.10 0.80
N TRP A 210 0.98 -14.94 2.07
CA TRP A 210 2.26 -14.38 2.49
C TRP A 210 3.45 -15.19 1.97
N PHE A 211 3.43 -16.53 2.09
CA PHE A 211 4.57 -17.37 1.71
C PHE A 211 4.94 -17.24 0.23
N LYS A 212 3.95 -17.31 -0.67
CA LYS A 212 4.20 -17.20 -2.12
C LYS A 212 4.58 -15.78 -2.49
N PHE A 213 3.90 -14.78 -1.93
CA PHE A 213 4.22 -13.37 -2.14
C PHE A 213 5.69 -13.07 -1.81
N GLU A 214 6.16 -13.48 -0.63
CA GLU A 214 7.54 -13.20 -0.21
C GLU A 214 8.56 -14.01 -1.02
N LYS A 215 8.28 -15.28 -1.35
CA LYS A 215 9.14 -16.12 -2.21
C LYS A 215 9.28 -15.54 -3.63
N ASP A 216 8.23 -14.93 -4.18
CA ASP A 216 8.30 -14.22 -5.47
C ASP A 216 9.27 -13.04 -5.40
N PHE A 217 9.25 -12.27 -4.30
CA PHE A 217 10.19 -11.18 -4.07
C PHE A 217 11.62 -11.65 -3.82
N GLU A 218 11.82 -12.75 -3.09
CA GLU A 218 13.14 -13.37 -2.93
C GLU A 218 13.74 -13.75 -4.29
N LYS A 219 12.94 -14.41 -5.15
CA LYS A 219 13.37 -14.79 -6.50
C LYS A 219 13.67 -13.55 -7.35
N ALA A 220 12.83 -12.53 -7.31
CA ALA A 220 13.06 -11.29 -8.05
C ALA A 220 14.34 -10.59 -7.61
N LYS A 221 14.56 -10.46 -6.30
CA LYS A 221 15.75 -9.85 -5.73
C LYS A 221 17.03 -10.62 -6.06
N LYS A 222 16.98 -11.96 -6.07
CA LYS A 222 18.11 -12.80 -6.49
C LYS A 222 18.51 -12.54 -7.95
N ASN A 223 17.56 -12.19 -8.81
CA ASN A 223 17.78 -11.91 -10.23
C ASN A 223 18.04 -10.41 -10.52
N ASP A 224 17.91 -9.55 -9.53
CA ASP A 224 18.09 -8.11 -9.67
C ASP A 224 19.57 -7.73 -9.70
N LYS A 225 20.08 -7.51 -10.91
CA LYS A 225 21.47 -7.09 -11.15
C LYS A 225 21.69 -5.58 -11.00
N ARG A 226 20.62 -4.79 -10.90
CA ARG A 226 20.67 -3.32 -10.89
C ARG A 226 20.51 -2.72 -9.49
N GLY A 227 20.19 -3.54 -8.50
CA GLY A 227 19.82 -3.06 -7.17
C GLY A 227 18.51 -2.26 -7.22
N ALA A 228 17.60 -2.62 -8.13
CA ALA A 228 16.27 -2.03 -8.24
C ALA A 228 15.36 -2.42 -7.06
N ILE A 229 15.69 -3.44 -6.24
CA ILE A 229 14.85 -3.90 -5.13
C ILE A 229 15.58 -3.77 -3.80
N ILE A 230 15.07 -2.91 -2.91
CA ILE A 230 15.43 -2.91 -1.49
C ILE A 230 14.38 -3.67 -0.67
N THR A 231 14.83 -4.43 0.34
CA THR A 231 13.94 -5.04 1.33
C THR A 231 14.13 -4.36 2.67
N VAL A 232 13.05 -3.82 3.20
CA VAL A 232 12.98 -3.21 4.53
C VAL A 232 12.16 -4.14 5.42
N HIS A 233 12.70 -4.47 6.59
CA HIS A 233 11.96 -5.23 7.58
C HIS A 233 11.19 -4.26 8.47
N TYR A 234 9.88 -4.47 8.63
CA TYR A 234 9.06 -3.69 9.55
C TYR A 234 9.67 -3.64 10.95
N GLU A 235 10.21 -4.77 11.41
CA GLU A 235 10.83 -4.92 12.72
C GLU A 235 12.12 -4.10 12.85
N SER A 236 12.95 -4.08 11.80
CA SER A 236 14.17 -3.26 11.77
C SER A 236 13.83 -1.77 11.73
N LEU A 237 12.79 -1.39 10.96
CA LEU A 237 12.29 -0.02 10.93
C LEU A 237 11.75 0.41 12.30
N LYS A 238 11.15 -0.51 13.09
CA LYS A 238 10.69 -0.22 14.47
C LYS A 238 11.82 -0.08 15.46
N LYS A 239 12.84 -0.94 15.36
CA LYS A 239 13.97 -0.96 16.30
C LYS A 239 14.96 0.18 16.04
N ASN A 240 15.23 0.47 14.76
CA ASN A 240 16.25 1.43 14.33
C ASN A 240 15.70 2.42 13.29
N PRO A 241 14.66 3.22 13.63
CA PRO A 241 13.91 4.00 12.64
C PRO A 241 14.78 5.03 11.90
N VAL A 242 15.69 5.72 12.59
CA VAL A 242 16.60 6.71 12.00
C VAL A 242 17.59 6.04 11.02
N GLN A 243 18.15 4.89 11.41
CA GLN A 243 19.11 4.16 10.59
C GLN A 243 18.46 3.59 9.32
N GLU A 244 17.29 2.98 9.45
CA GLU A 244 16.57 2.45 8.29
C GLU A 244 16.04 3.57 7.39
N THR A 245 15.64 4.73 7.95
CA THR A 245 15.28 5.92 7.16
C THR A 245 16.49 6.44 6.37
N LYS A 246 17.67 6.48 6.99
CA LYS A 246 18.92 6.83 6.30
C LYS A 246 19.23 5.86 5.16
N ARG A 247 19.14 4.54 5.42
CA ARG A 247 19.36 3.48 4.43
C ARG A 247 18.41 3.62 3.23
N LEU A 248 17.15 3.98 3.49
CA LEU A 248 16.17 4.28 2.45
C LEU A 248 16.54 5.54 1.65
N ALA A 249 17.01 6.61 2.30
CA ALA A 249 17.45 7.82 1.62
C ALA A 249 18.62 7.55 0.66
N GLU A 250 19.64 6.82 1.13
CA GLU A 250 20.80 6.37 0.34
C GLU A 250 20.33 5.54 -0.87
N TYR A 251 19.47 4.55 -0.64
CA TYR A 251 18.89 3.74 -1.70
C TYR A 251 18.08 4.57 -2.71
N LEU A 252 17.35 5.59 -2.24
CA LEU A 252 16.56 6.49 -3.08
C LEU A 252 17.42 7.57 -3.78
N ASN A 253 18.74 7.60 -3.56
CA ASN A 253 19.67 8.63 -4.07
C ASN A 253 19.24 10.04 -3.63
N VAL A 254 18.82 10.16 -2.37
CA VAL A 254 18.44 11.42 -1.75
C VAL A 254 19.47 11.77 -0.69
N GLU A 255 20.09 12.95 -0.82
CA GLU A 255 21.02 13.50 0.15
C GLU A 255 20.27 14.38 1.15
N LEU A 256 20.32 14.00 2.42
CA LEU A 256 19.75 14.75 3.54
C LEU A 256 20.73 14.75 4.71
N SER A 257 20.70 15.81 5.49
CA SER A 257 21.42 15.92 6.76
C SER A 257 20.90 14.90 7.77
N LYS A 258 21.71 14.65 8.81
CA LYS A 258 21.32 13.76 9.91
C LYS A 258 20.06 14.28 10.62
N GLU A 259 19.96 15.60 10.73
CA GLU A 259 18.85 16.31 11.35
C GLU A 259 17.55 16.09 10.56
N GLU A 260 17.58 16.26 9.24
CA GLU A 260 16.43 16.01 8.36
C GLU A 260 15.98 14.55 8.39
N ILE A 261 16.92 13.59 8.35
CA ILE A 261 16.60 12.16 8.47
C ILE A 261 15.95 11.85 9.84
N THR A 262 16.45 12.47 10.91
CA THR A 262 15.90 12.30 12.25
C THR A 262 14.49 12.90 12.35
N GLU A 263 14.27 14.07 11.75
CA GLU A 263 12.94 14.71 11.71
C GLU A 263 11.91 13.88 10.93
N ILE A 264 12.28 13.37 9.74
CA ILE A 264 11.41 12.49 8.94
C ILE A 264 11.06 11.22 9.73
N SER A 265 12.07 10.59 10.33
CA SER A 265 11.90 9.40 11.16
C SER A 265 10.96 9.65 12.34
N ASP A 266 11.10 10.79 13.01
CA ASP A 266 10.26 11.18 14.15
C ASP A 266 8.80 11.47 13.72
N LYS A 267 8.58 12.22 12.63
CA LYS A 267 7.23 12.42 12.08
C LYS A 267 6.57 11.11 11.70
N CYS A 268 7.34 10.17 11.15
CA CYS A 268 6.84 8.84 10.81
C CYS A 268 6.65 7.92 12.04
N SER A 269 6.83 8.39 13.27
CA SER A 269 6.50 7.58 14.45
C SER A 269 5.02 7.23 14.52
N PHE A 270 4.69 6.05 15.06
CA PHE A 270 3.31 5.53 15.08
C PHE A 270 2.29 6.52 15.66
N LYS A 271 2.62 7.19 16.77
CA LYS A 271 1.71 8.17 17.42
C LYS A 271 1.43 9.37 16.50
N LYS A 272 2.48 9.89 15.83
CA LYS A 272 2.37 11.06 14.96
C LYS A 272 1.67 10.71 13.64
N LEU A 273 1.94 9.54 13.06
CA LEU A 273 1.22 9.05 11.89
C LEU A 273 -0.27 8.83 12.17
N LYS A 274 -0.60 8.21 13.30
CA LYS A 274 -2.00 8.02 13.71
C LYS A 274 -2.74 9.35 13.88
N LEU A 275 -2.08 10.36 14.45
CA LEU A 275 -2.66 11.69 14.56
C LEU A 275 -2.79 12.37 13.18
N ALA A 276 -1.79 12.24 12.32
CA ALA A 276 -1.78 12.84 10.99
C ALA A 276 -2.87 12.25 10.08
N SER A 277 -3.16 10.95 10.17
CA SER A 277 -4.25 10.34 9.41
C SER A 277 -5.61 10.93 9.77
N GLN A 278 -5.80 11.34 11.02
CA GLN A 278 -7.04 11.92 11.52
C GLN A 278 -7.18 13.43 11.28
N THR A 279 -6.06 14.14 11.07
CA THR A 279 -6.03 15.61 11.11
C THR A 279 -5.54 16.26 9.82
N VAL A 280 -4.78 15.55 8.98
CA VAL A 280 -4.14 16.10 7.77
C VAL A 280 -4.67 15.49 6.49
N LYS A 281 -5.05 14.20 6.51
CA LYS A 281 -5.49 13.49 5.31
C LYS A 281 -6.89 13.94 4.89
N ASP A 282 -7.01 14.32 3.62
CA ASP A 282 -8.31 14.62 3.02
C ASP A 282 -8.97 13.33 2.53
N ASN A 283 -9.72 12.71 3.41
CA ASN A 283 -10.44 11.47 3.12
C ASN A 283 -11.69 11.69 2.26
N SER A 284 -12.04 12.94 1.90
CA SER A 284 -13.21 13.21 1.03
C SER A 284 -13.09 12.51 -0.33
N LEU A 285 -11.85 12.34 -0.82
CA LEU A 285 -11.55 11.67 -2.09
C LEU A 285 -11.82 10.17 -2.06
N VAL A 286 -11.76 9.54 -0.89
CA VAL A 286 -12.03 8.10 -0.69
C VAL A 286 -13.34 7.84 0.05
N ALA A 287 -14.01 8.90 0.52
CA ALA A 287 -15.24 8.83 1.30
C ALA A 287 -16.39 8.13 0.58
N ASN A 288 -16.37 8.05 -0.74
CA ASN A 288 -17.41 7.36 -1.52
C ASN A 288 -17.16 5.86 -1.68
N VAL A 289 -15.96 5.37 -1.38
CA VAL A 289 -15.64 3.94 -1.44
C VAL A 289 -16.07 3.28 -0.13
N GLU A 290 -17.07 2.40 -0.21
CA GLU A 290 -17.70 1.79 0.97
C GLU A 290 -16.72 1.06 1.90
N LEU A 291 -15.68 0.45 1.33
CA LEU A 291 -14.60 -0.20 2.09
C LEU A 291 -13.78 0.81 2.92
N PHE A 292 -13.58 2.04 2.40
CA PHE A 292 -12.79 3.08 3.05
C PHE A 292 -13.63 4.00 3.97
N LYS A 293 -14.97 3.89 3.94
CA LYS A 293 -15.85 4.61 4.88
C LYS A 293 -15.69 4.15 6.34
N LYS A 294 -15.22 2.92 6.57
CA LYS A 294 -15.13 2.28 7.91
C LYS A 294 -13.70 2.16 8.45
N THR A 295 -12.68 2.66 7.76
CA THR A 295 -11.26 2.35 8.03
C THR A 295 -10.55 3.27 9.03
N GLU A 296 -11.03 4.50 9.22
CA GLU A 296 -10.20 5.61 9.72
C GLU A 296 -9.64 5.49 11.16
N PRO A 297 -10.31 4.90 12.18
CA PRO A 297 -9.64 4.71 13.47
C PRO A 297 -8.71 3.49 13.53
N PHE A 298 -8.83 2.55 12.58
CA PHE A 298 -8.36 1.17 12.77
C PHE A 298 -7.23 0.71 11.85
N VAL A 299 -6.80 1.53 10.88
CA VAL A 299 -5.53 1.29 10.18
C VAL A 299 -4.35 1.33 11.18
N HIS A 300 -4.40 2.25 12.15
CA HIS A 300 -3.41 2.44 13.21
C HIS A 300 -3.87 1.79 14.52
N ARG A 301 -3.74 0.45 14.61
CA ARG A 301 -4.17 -0.34 15.77
C ARG A 301 -3.20 -0.26 16.96
N LYS A 302 -2.05 -0.95 16.88
CA LYS A 302 -0.99 -0.97 17.91
C LYS A 302 0.39 -0.51 17.41
N GLY A 303 0.76 -0.93 16.20
CA GLY A 303 2.05 -0.55 15.60
C GLY A 303 3.26 -1.11 16.34
N GLU A 304 3.15 -2.34 16.85
CA GLU A 304 4.15 -3.04 17.66
C GLU A 304 4.61 -4.34 16.97
N ILE A 305 5.73 -4.88 17.45
CA ILE A 305 6.25 -6.21 17.11
C ILE A 305 5.81 -7.17 18.23
N GLY A 306 5.36 -8.37 17.86
CA GLY A 306 5.09 -9.45 18.82
C GLY A 306 3.68 -9.48 19.40
N ASP A 307 2.74 -8.70 18.87
CA ASP A 307 1.34 -8.73 19.34
C ASP A 307 0.64 -10.06 19.00
N TRP A 308 1.21 -10.84 18.08
CA TRP A 308 0.82 -12.22 17.86
C TRP A 308 0.84 -13.07 19.13
N LYS A 309 1.75 -12.82 20.07
CA LYS A 309 1.81 -13.56 21.36
C LYS A 309 0.56 -13.38 22.21
N ASN A 310 -0.20 -12.30 22.01
CA ASN A 310 -1.46 -12.04 22.71
C ASN A 310 -2.69 -12.69 22.05
N HIS A 311 -2.52 -13.31 20.88
CA HIS A 311 -3.63 -13.82 20.07
C HIS A 311 -3.48 -15.31 19.72
N PHE A 312 -2.25 -15.79 19.57
CA PHE A 312 -1.97 -17.19 19.29
C PHE A 312 -2.03 -17.99 20.59
N THR A 313 -2.85 -19.04 20.62
CA THR A 313 -2.68 -20.10 21.61
C THR A 313 -1.42 -20.90 21.29
N VAL A 314 -0.92 -21.69 22.25
CA VAL A 314 0.23 -22.57 22.03
C VAL A 314 0.00 -23.49 20.84
N ALA A 315 -1.17 -24.14 20.76
CA ALA A 315 -1.52 -25.04 19.66
C ALA A 315 -1.57 -24.31 18.29
N MET A 316 -2.12 -23.09 18.24
CA MET A 316 -2.12 -22.28 17.01
C MET A 316 -0.69 -21.94 16.58
N ASN A 317 0.18 -21.62 17.54
CA ASN A 317 1.56 -21.29 17.27
C ASN A 317 2.36 -22.49 16.75
N GLU A 318 2.23 -23.66 17.39
CA GLU A 318 2.90 -24.90 16.98
C GLU A 318 2.47 -25.32 15.57
N ASN A 319 1.17 -25.27 15.27
CA ASN A 319 0.67 -25.57 13.92
C ASN A 319 1.19 -24.57 12.88
N PHE A 320 1.19 -23.27 13.21
CA PHE A 320 1.75 -22.24 12.34
C PHE A 320 3.24 -22.47 12.08
N ASP A 321 4.02 -22.77 13.11
CA ASP A 321 5.47 -22.97 13.01
C ASP A 321 5.81 -24.21 12.17
N ALA A 322 5.01 -25.28 12.28
CA ALA A 322 5.14 -26.46 11.42
C ALA A 322 4.93 -26.12 9.94
N ILE A 323 3.86 -25.37 9.63
CA ILE A 323 3.58 -24.94 8.24
C ILE A 323 4.65 -23.96 7.75
N PHE A 324 5.03 -22.98 8.57
CA PHE A 324 6.07 -22.00 8.23
C PHE A 324 7.39 -22.70 7.88
N LYS A 325 7.81 -23.67 8.70
CA LYS A 325 9.03 -24.45 8.45
C LYS A 325 8.98 -25.18 7.12
N GLU A 326 7.84 -25.79 6.78
CA GLU A 326 7.69 -26.51 5.51
C GLU A 326 7.64 -25.56 4.31
N GLU A 327 6.85 -24.48 4.38
CA GLU A 327 6.71 -23.49 3.31
C GLU A 327 8.01 -22.73 3.01
N MET A 328 8.84 -22.53 4.04
CA MET A 328 10.07 -21.74 3.98
C MET A 328 11.35 -22.58 3.93
N LYS A 329 11.27 -23.92 3.87
CA LYS A 329 12.42 -24.83 3.96
C LYS A 329 13.57 -24.56 2.97
N ASN A 330 13.24 -23.97 1.82
CA ASN A 330 14.20 -23.64 0.73
C ASN A 330 14.34 -22.13 0.49
N SER A 331 13.85 -21.31 1.42
CA SER A 331 13.93 -19.86 1.35
C SER A 331 15.04 -19.33 2.26
N ASN A 332 15.72 -18.27 1.84
CA ASN A 332 16.70 -17.53 2.64
C ASN A 332 16.09 -16.29 3.29
N ILE A 333 14.75 -16.12 3.23
CA ILE A 333 14.07 -14.99 3.85
C ILE A 333 14.25 -15.07 5.38
N GLN A 334 14.86 -14.03 5.94
CA GLN A 334 15.09 -13.92 7.38
C GLN A 334 13.95 -13.14 8.05
N VAL A 335 12.99 -13.86 8.61
CA VAL A 335 11.88 -13.23 9.35
C VAL A 335 12.31 -12.89 10.78
N GLN A 336 12.03 -11.66 11.20
CA GLN A 336 12.24 -11.20 12.58
C GLN A 336 10.89 -11.30 13.31
N PHE A 337 10.70 -12.30 14.18
CA PHE A 337 9.44 -12.48 14.91
C PHE A 337 9.30 -11.61 16.17
N GLU A 338 10.41 -10.99 16.58
CA GLU A 338 10.59 -10.19 17.80
C GLU A 338 11.54 -9.03 17.53
#